data_AF-A0AA43ZU06-F1
#
_entry.id   AF-A0AA43ZU06-F1
#
_cell.length_a   1.000
_cell.length_b   1.000
_cell.length_c   1.000
_cell.angle_alpha   90.00
_cell.angle_beta   90.00
_cell.angle_gamma   90.00
#
_symmetry.space_group_name_H-M   'P 1'
#
loop_
_entity.id
_entity.type
_entity.pdbx_description
1 polymer ?
#
loop_
_entity_poly.entity_id
_entity_poly.type
_entity_poly.pdbx_seq_one_letter_code
_entity_poly.pdbx_strand_id
1 'polypeptide(L)'
;MDFSVIGMRGDASFETIVEHFTSMGGEVVLLDPDYVYGRDMIESAAEHAVRAFEHGMNRSKTILTETIIYAASERQISKALSRMKPKEGRTDYVALLIDISDPKLD
;
A
#
# COMPACT_ATOMS: atom_id res chain seq x y z
N MET A 1 -7.19 -6.03 -12.01
CA MET A 1 -6.63 -5.17 -10.96
C MET A 1 -5.15 -5.20 -11.18
N ASP A 2 -4.60 -4.08 -11.61
CA ASP A 2 -3.18 -3.97 -11.92
C ASP A 2 -2.45 -3.37 -10.72
N PHE A 3 -1.35 -4.01 -10.33
CA PHE A 3 -0.52 -3.57 -9.20
C PHE A 3 0.79 -3.00 -9.70
N SER A 4 1.22 -1.89 -9.10
CA SER A 4 2.56 -1.36 -9.28
C SER A 4 3.13 -0.93 -7.94
N VAL A 5 4.38 -1.29 -7.68
CA VAL A 5 5.09 -0.94 -6.45
C VAL A 5 6.27 -0.04 -6.79
N ILE A 6 6.25 1.15 -6.19
CA ILE A 6 7.31 2.16 -6.36
C ILE A 6 7.86 2.57 -5.00
N GLY A 7 9.18 2.77 -4.96
CA GLY A 7 9.84 3.49 -3.87
C GLY A 7 9.94 4.97 -4.24
N MET A 8 9.70 5.85 -3.28
CA MET A 8 9.75 7.29 -3.48
C MET A 8 10.53 7.96 -2.36
N ARG A 9 11.19 9.07 -2.70
CA ARG A 9 11.86 9.96 -1.74
C ARG A 9 11.69 11.42 -2.19
N GLY A 10 11.28 12.29 -1.28
CA GLY A 10 11.07 13.71 -1.53
C GLY A 10 10.31 14.41 -0.41
N ASP A 11 10.15 15.72 -0.53
CA ASP A 11 9.57 16.58 0.52
C ASP A 11 8.04 16.73 0.42
N ALA A 12 7.38 16.04 -0.53
CA ALA A 12 5.93 16.03 -0.64
C ALA A 12 5.30 15.39 0.60
N SER A 13 4.22 15.98 1.11
CA SER A 13 3.52 15.43 2.27
C SER A 13 2.80 14.12 1.92
N PHE A 14 2.50 13.32 2.93
CA PHE A 14 1.71 12.10 2.79
C PHE A 14 0.39 12.39 2.06
N GLU A 15 -0.30 13.45 2.45
CA GLU A 15 -1.58 13.86 1.88
C GLU A 15 -1.43 14.22 0.40
N THR A 16 -0.42 15.01 0.03
CA THR A 16 -0.16 15.39 -1.37
C THR A 16 0.12 14.17 -2.24
N ILE A 17 0.89 13.20 -1.76
CA ILE A 17 1.19 11.97 -2.50
C ILE A 17 -0.09 11.15 -2.71
N VAL A 18 -0.91 10.99 -1.66
CA VAL A 18 -2.17 10.25 -1.76
C VAL A 18 -3.15 10.94 -2.70
N GLU A 19 -3.32 12.26 -2.57
CA GLU A 19 -4.16 13.07 -3.45
C GLU A 19 -3.72 12.98 -4.91
N HIS A 20 -2.42 13.04 -5.18
CA HIS A 20 -1.87 12.92 -6.52
C HIS A 20 -2.29 11.61 -7.18
N PHE A 21 -1.98 10.47 -6.56
CA PHE A 21 -2.31 9.16 -7.15
C PHE A 21 -3.81 8.86 -7.20
N THR A 22 -4.57 9.29 -6.20
CA THR A 22 -6.04 9.12 -6.25
C THR A 22 -6.68 9.99 -7.33
N SER A 23 -6.13 11.17 -7.63
CA SER A 23 -6.59 12.02 -8.74
C SER A 23 -6.41 11.38 -10.13
N MET A 24 -5.54 10.38 -10.25
CA MET A 24 -5.33 9.59 -11.47
C MET A 24 -6.38 8.49 -11.67
N GLY A 25 -7.34 8.35 -10.75
CA GLY A 25 -8.47 7.42 -10.87
C GLY A 25 -8.27 6.04 -10.26
N GLY A 26 -7.12 5.80 -9.61
CA GLY A 26 -6.82 4.55 -8.92
C GLY A 26 -6.78 4.68 -7.41
N GLU A 27 -6.25 3.65 -6.74
CA GLU A 27 -6.04 3.62 -5.30
C GLU A 27 -4.55 3.54 -4.95
N VAL A 28 -4.18 4.09 -3.80
CA VAL A 28 -2.80 4.03 -3.29
C VAL A 28 -2.79 3.71 -1.81
N VAL A 29 -1.80 2.93 -1.38
CA VAL A 29 -1.40 2.84 0.02
C VAL A 29 0.08 3.15 0.15
N LEU A 30 0.41 4.04 1.08
CA LEU A 30 1.78 4.37 1.45
C LEU A 30 2.18 3.55 2.68
N LEU A 31 3.31 2.88 2.56
CA LEU A 31 3.86 1.94 3.55
C LEU A 31 5.21 2.43 4.04
N ASP A 32 5.52 2.11 5.29
CA ASP A 32 6.83 2.33 5.90
C ASP A 32 7.89 1.43 5.24
N PRO A 33 8.88 1.98 4.49
CA PRO A 33 9.93 1.20 3.84
C PRO A 33 10.79 0.38 4.81
N ASP A 34 10.86 0.72 6.10
CA ASP A 34 11.62 -0.06 7.10
C ASP A 34 11.02 -1.46 7.32
N TYR A 35 9.76 -1.66 6.91
CA TYR A 35 9.04 -2.93 6.96
C TYR A 35 8.85 -3.58 5.59
N VAL A 36 9.45 -3.03 4.53
CA VAL A 36 9.34 -3.56 3.16
C VAL A 36 10.69 -4.10 2.70
N TYR A 37 10.77 -5.43 2.55
CA TYR A 37 12.02 -6.10 2.14
C TYR A 37 12.23 -6.16 0.63
N GLY A 38 11.22 -5.78 -0.17
CA GLY A 38 11.29 -5.78 -1.63
C GLY A 38 9.92 -5.59 -2.28
N ARG A 39 9.94 -5.39 -3.60
CA ARG A 39 8.73 -5.24 -4.44
C ARG A 39 7.80 -6.45 -4.33
N ASP A 40 8.35 -7.64 -4.53
CA ASP A 40 7.60 -8.90 -4.59
C ASP A 40 6.81 -9.18 -3.31
N MET A 41 7.30 -8.70 -2.16
CA MET A 41 6.59 -8.79 -0.88
C MET A 41 5.23 -8.08 -0.93
N ILE A 42 5.20 -6.88 -1.52
CA ILE A 42 4.00 -6.05 -1.57
C ILE A 42 3.06 -6.53 -2.67
N GLU A 43 3.59 -6.93 -3.82
CA GLU A 43 2.81 -7.56 -4.90
C GLU A 43 2.15 -8.85 -4.41
N SER A 44 2.91 -9.74 -3.76
CA SER A 44 2.39 -10.96 -3.15
C SER A 44 1.34 -10.68 -2.08
N ALA A 45 1.51 -9.64 -1.27
CA ALA A 45 0.51 -9.24 -0.28
C ALA A 45 -0.81 -8.77 -0.93
N ALA A 46 -0.72 -8.01 -2.02
CA ALA A 46 -1.87 -7.53 -2.78
C ALA A 46 -2.62 -8.69 -3.46
N GLU A 47 -1.90 -9.64 -4.08
CA GLU A 47 -2.48 -10.84 -4.66
C GLU A 47 -3.21 -11.70 -3.61
N HIS A 48 -2.62 -11.86 -2.42
CA HIS A 48 -3.27 -12.58 -1.33
C HIS A 48 -4.51 -11.85 -0.81
N ALA A 49 -4.48 -10.52 -0.75
CA ALA A 49 -5.64 -9.72 -0.40
C ALA A 49 -6.79 -9.93 -1.40
N VAL A 50 -6.52 -9.85 -2.71
CA VAL A 50 -7.52 -10.11 -3.75
C VAL A 50 -8.11 -11.51 -3.59
N ARG A 51 -7.27 -12.54 -3.46
CA ARG A 51 -7.73 -13.92 -3.27
C ARG A 51 -8.59 -14.09 -2.02
N ALA A 52 -8.24 -13.40 -0.93
CA ALA A 52 -9.04 -13.42 0.30
C ALA A 52 -10.43 -12.82 0.09
N PHE A 53 -10.56 -11.73 -0.68
CA PHE A 53 -11.85 -11.16 -1.06
C PHE A 53 -12.65 -12.07 -1.98
N GLU A 54 -12.03 -12.64 -3.01
CA GLU A 54 -12.69 -13.55 -3.96
C GLU A 54 -13.29 -14.79 -3.27
N HIS A 55 -12.63 -15.27 -2.20
CA HIS A 55 -13.10 -16.41 -1.42
C HIS A 55 -13.96 -16.04 -0.20
N GLY A 56 -14.24 -14.75 0.04
CA GLY A 56 -14.98 -14.31 1.22
C GLY A 56 -14.27 -14.62 2.56
N MET A 57 -12.95 -14.69 2.53
CA MET A 57 -12.08 -14.95 3.70
C MET A 57 -11.38 -13.67 4.21
N ASN A 58 -11.62 -12.53 3.57
CA ASN A 58 -11.07 -11.25 3.96
C ASN A 58 -11.49 -10.86 5.38
N ARG A 59 -10.58 -10.22 6.12
CA ARG A 59 -10.85 -9.70 7.47
C ARG A 59 -11.30 -8.25 7.47
N SER A 60 -10.86 -7.49 6.48
CA SER A 60 -11.12 -6.07 6.35
C SER A 60 -12.19 -5.77 5.30
N LYS A 61 -12.56 -4.49 5.19
CA LYS A 61 -13.59 -4.02 4.27
C LYS A 61 -13.05 -3.61 2.90
N THR A 62 -11.73 -3.43 2.75
CA THR A 62 -11.11 -2.96 1.50
C THR A 62 -9.88 -3.78 1.16
N ILE A 63 -9.58 -3.92 -0.14
CA ILE A 63 -8.38 -4.63 -0.62
C ILE A 63 -7.11 -3.95 -0.11
N LEU A 64 -7.07 -2.61 -0.04
CA LEU A 64 -5.95 -1.86 0.55
C LEU A 64 -5.67 -2.30 2.00
N THR A 65 -6.70 -2.36 2.84
CA THR A 65 -6.53 -2.74 4.25
C THR A 65 -6.10 -4.20 4.37
N GLU A 66 -6.68 -5.10 3.57
CA GLU A 66 -6.30 -6.51 3.57
C GLU A 66 -4.86 -6.70 3.10
N THR A 67 -4.42 -5.91 2.12
CA THR A 67 -3.04 -5.90 1.64
C THR A 67 -2.09 -5.51 2.77
N ILE A 68 -2.42 -4.50 3.57
CA ILE A 68 -1.62 -4.10 4.74
C ILE A 68 -1.53 -5.26 5.76
N ILE A 69 -2.62 -6.00 5.97
CA ILE A 69 -2.65 -7.16 6.89
C ILE A 69 -1.69 -8.25 6.41
N TYR A 70 -1.72 -8.57 5.11
CA TYR A 70 -0.80 -9.55 4.51
C TYR A 70 0.65 -9.07 4.53
N ALA A 71 0.91 -7.82 4.17
CA ALA A 71 2.25 -7.23 4.20
C ALA A 71 2.84 -7.22 5.62
N ALA A 72 2.01 -6.91 6.63
CA ALA A 72 2.41 -6.96 8.04
C ALA A 72 2.61 -8.38 8.59
N SER A 73 2.19 -9.41 7.85
CA SER A 73 2.06 -10.81 8.33
C SER A 73 1.25 -10.90 9.63
N GLU A 74 0.16 -10.13 9.70
CA GLU A 74 -0.68 -10.03 10.89
C GLU A 74 -2.09 -10.57 10.65
N ARG A 75 -2.85 -10.78 11.73
CA ARG A 75 -4.29 -11.06 11.65
C ARG A 75 -5.15 -9.91 12.19
N GLN A 76 -4.56 -9.06 13.02
CA GLN A 76 -5.25 -7.93 13.64
C GLN A 76 -5.01 -6.65 12.85
N ILE A 77 -6.10 -6.01 12.41
CA ILE A 77 -6.07 -4.80 11.58
C ILE A 77 -5.27 -3.68 12.25
N SER A 78 -5.54 -3.39 13.53
CA SER A 78 -4.87 -2.31 14.26
C SER A 78 -3.36 -2.50 14.36
N LYS A 79 -2.91 -3.74 14.59
CA LYS A 79 -1.48 -4.08 14.67
C LYS A 79 -0.80 -3.97 13.30
N ALA A 80 -1.46 -4.43 12.24
CA ALA A 80 -0.97 -4.32 10.88
C ALA A 80 -0.80 -2.85 10.47
N LEU A 81 -1.84 -2.02 10.67
CA LEU A 81 -1.79 -0.58 10.40
C LEU A 81 -0.70 0.10 11.21
N SER A 82 -0.61 -0.16 12.52
CA SER A 82 0.43 0.43 13.37
C SER A 82 1.84 0.05 12.94
N ARG A 83 2.05 -1.16 12.38
CA ARG A 83 3.34 -1.65 11.94
C ARG A 83 3.76 -1.07 10.60
N MET A 84 2.84 -1.02 9.64
CA MET A 84 3.13 -0.59 8.27
C MET A 84 2.95 0.92 8.06
N LYS A 85 2.37 1.64 9.03
CA LYS A 85 2.17 3.09 8.95
C LYS A 85 3.53 3.80 8.84
N PRO A 86 3.73 4.65 7.81
CA PRO A 86 4.88 5.54 7.73
C PRO A 86 5.06 6.39 9.00
N LYS A 87 6.30 6.44 9.52
CA LYS A 87 6.68 7.35 10.61
C LYS A 87 6.42 8.81 10.27
N GLU A 88 6.04 9.60 11.27
CA GLU A 88 5.83 11.04 11.11
C GLU A 88 7.13 11.76 10.71
N GLY A 89 7.00 12.73 9.79
CA GLY A 89 8.12 13.56 9.33
C GLY A 89 9.13 12.85 8.41
N ARG A 90 8.86 11.61 7.97
CA ARG A 90 9.71 10.95 6.99
C ARG A 90 9.48 11.51 5.58
N THR A 91 10.47 11.35 4.72
CA THR A 91 10.46 11.84 3.32
C THR A 91 10.62 10.71 2.30
N ASP A 92 10.44 9.46 2.72
CA ASP A 92 10.58 8.27 1.91
C ASP A 92 9.43 7.29 2.16
N TYR A 93 8.91 6.69 1.10
CA TYR A 93 7.75 5.79 1.19
C TYR A 93 7.88 4.64 0.19
N VAL A 94 7.19 3.53 0.49
CA VAL A 94 6.81 2.55 -0.55
C VAL A 94 5.34 2.76 -0.85
N ALA A 95 4.99 2.96 -2.13
CA ALA A 95 3.61 2.99 -2.56
C ALA A 95 3.26 1.69 -3.29
N LEU A 96 2.14 1.09 -2.89
CA LEU A 96 1.39 0.19 -3.74
C LEU A 96 0.30 0.98 -4.44
N LEU A 97 0.31 0.93 -5.76
CA LEU A 97 -0.64 1.56 -6.64
C LEU A 97 -1.54 0.50 -7.25
N ILE A 98 -2.85 0.78 -7.27
CA ILE A 98 -3.86 -0.11 -7.82
C ILE A 98 -4.56 0.61 -8.97
N ASP A 99 -4.57 -0.02 -10.14
CA ASP A 99 -5.21 0.47 -11.36
C ASP A 99 -4.67 1.86 -11.81
N ILE A 100 -3.35 2.08 -11.62
CA ILE A 100 -2.60 3.26 -12.09
C ILE A 100 -1.51 2.81 -13.07
N SER A 101 -1.70 3.12 -14.36
CA SER A 101 -0.91 2.53 -15.45
C SER A 101 0.42 3.24 -15.77
N ASP A 102 0.57 4.53 -15.44
CA ASP A 102 1.79 5.32 -15.68
C ASP A 102 2.07 6.26 -14.50
N PRO A 103 2.59 5.75 -13.37
CA PRO A 103 2.78 6.55 -12.18
C PRO A 103 3.98 7.49 -12.35
N LYS A 104 3.70 8.74 -12.70
CA LYS A 104 4.66 9.85 -12.68
C LYS A 104 4.31 10.79 -11.52
N LEU A 105 5.31 11.12 -10.71
CA LEU A 105 5.28 12.32 -9.88
C LEU A 105 6.07 13.40 -10.64
N ASP A 106 5.44 14.54 -10.89
CA ASP A 106 6.10 15.74 -11.43
C ASP A 106 6.85 16.50 -10.33
#